data_AF-A0A357FMN8-F1
#
_entry.id   AF-A0A357FMN8-F1
#
_cell.length_a   1.000
_cell.length_b   1.000
_cell.length_c   1.000
_cell.angle_alpha   90.00
_cell.angle_beta   90.00
_cell.angle_gamma   90.00
#
_symmetry.space_group_name_H-M   'P 1'
#
loop_
_entity.id
_entity.type
_entity.pdbx_description
1 polymer ?
#
loop_
_entity_poly.entity_id
_entity_poly.type
_entity_poly.pdbx_seq_one_letter_code
_entity_poly.pdbx_strand_id
1 'polypeptide(L)' 'IAIRIARAASDLNIGTVSIYSNDDFSSLHIQATDETFPLSGNGVSAYLDIDKVMRIAKESGADSIHPGYGFL' A
#
# COMPACT_ATOMS: atom_id res chain seq x y z
N ILE A 1 7.05 -1.41 7.56
CA ILE A 1 5.81 -1.48 8.37
C ILE A 1 4.63 -2.14 7.64
N ALA A 2 4.46 -1.95 6.33
CA ALA A 2 3.37 -2.56 5.53
C ALA A 2 3.15 -4.06 5.81
N ILE A 3 4.20 -4.90 5.77
CA ILE A 3 4.09 -6.35 6.08
C ILE A 3 3.50 -6.61 7.47
N ARG A 4 3.86 -5.80 8.48
CA ARG A 4 3.35 -5.94 9.85
C ARG A 4 1.85 -5.63 9.92
N ILE A 5 1.39 -4.66 9.13
CA ILE A 5 -0.03 -4.30 9.01
C ILE A 5 -0.77 -5.41 8.27
N ALA A 6 -0.24 -5.86 7.12
CA ALA A 6 -0.85 -6.92 6.32
C ALA A 6 -1.05 -8.22 7.10
N ARG A 7 -0.05 -8.63 7.90
CA ARG A 7 -0.18 -9.79 8.80
C ARG A 7 -1.31 -9.63 9.82
N ALA A 8 -1.45 -8.46 10.45
CA ALA A 8 -2.54 -8.24 11.39
C ALA A 8 -3.91 -8.17 10.71
N ALA A 9 -4.00 -7.61 9.51
CA ALA A 9 -5.22 -7.64 8.71
C ALA A 9 -5.61 -9.08 8.35
N SER A 10 -4.63 -9.91 7.96
CA SER A 10 -4.82 -11.34 7.68
C SER A 10 -5.31 -12.11 8.91
N ASP A 11 -4.74 -11.88 10.09
CA ASP A 11 -5.21 -12.48 11.36
C ASP A 11 -6.69 -12.14 11.67
N LEU A 12 -7.20 -11.03 11.12
CA LEU A 12 -8.57 -10.55 11.26
C LEU A 12 -9.47 -10.90 10.05
N ASN A 13 -8.98 -11.66 9.08
CA ASN A 13 -9.64 -11.96 7.80
C ASN A 13 -10.04 -10.69 7.01
N ILE A 14 -9.21 -9.66 7.06
CA ILE A 14 -9.38 -8.43 6.30
C ILE A 14 -8.48 -8.49 5.06
N GLY A 15 -9.08 -8.29 3.88
CA GLY A 15 -8.34 -8.20 2.62
C GLY A 15 -7.43 -6.98 2.57
N THR A 16 -6.28 -7.11 1.90
CA THR A 16 -5.21 -6.11 1.93
C THR A 16 -4.81 -5.63 0.56
N VAL A 17 -4.60 -4.32 0.44
CA VAL A 17 -4.10 -3.66 -0.77
C VAL A 17 -2.81 -2.95 -0.40
N SER A 18 -1.74 -3.18 -1.16
CA SER A 18 -0.52 -2.38 -1.07
C SER A 18 -0.29 -1.50 -2.31
N ILE A 19 0.61 -0.53 -2.14
CA ILE A 19 1.07 0.35 -3.19
C ILE A 19 2.59 0.36 -3.21
N TYR A 20 3.20 0.47 -4.39
CA TYR A 20 4.66 0.48 -4.52
C TYR A 20 5.14 1.51 -5.55
N SER A 21 6.26 2.16 -5.28
CA SER A 21 6.96 3.01 -6.26
C SER A 21 7.73 2.17 -7.28
N ASN A 22 8.10 2.76 -8.42
CA ASN A 22 8.75 2.02 -9.51
C ASN A 22 10.07 1.35 -9.07
N ASP A 23 10.84 1.99 -8.19
CA ASP A 23 12.09 1.46 -7.61
C ASP A 23 11.87 0.44 -6.48
N ASP A 24 10.62 0.25 -6.04
CA ASP A 24 10.23 -0.69 -4.98
C ASP A 24 9.40 -1.87 -5.53
N PHE A 25 9.39 -2.10 -6.86
CA PHE A 25 8.60 -3.15 -7.52
C PHE A 25 8.90 -4.59 -7.07
N SER A 26 10.05 -4.80 -6.42
CA SER A 26 10.49 -6.11 -5.91
C SER A 26 10.44 -6.21 -4.38
N SER A 27 9.87 -5.21 -3.73
CA SER A 27 9.77 -5.14 -2.27
C SER A 27 8.90 -6.26 -1.71
N LEU A 28 9.32 -6.83 -0.59
CA LEU A 28 8.62 -7.95 0.06
C LEU A 28 7.19 -7.62 0.48
N HIS A 29 6.85 -6.35 0.67
CA HIS A 29 5.49 -5.97 1.07
C HIS A 29 4.44 -6.24 -0.01
N ILE A 30 4.84 -6.25 -1.29
CA ILE A 30 3.97 -6.59 -2.43
C ILE A 30 3.50 -8.04 -2.31
N GLN A 31 4.41 -8.95 -1.94
CA GLN A 31 4.10 -10.38 -1.77
C GLN A 31 3.31 -10.68 -0.48
N ALA A 32 3.23 -9.73 0.44
CA ALA A 32 2.58 -9.90 1.73
C ALA A 32 1.11 -9.42 1.74
N THR A 33 0.62 -8.85 0.64
CA THR A 33 -0.75 -8.36 0.48
C THR A 33 -1.49 -9.07 -0.64
N ASP A 34 -2.81 -9.03 -0.59
CA ASP A 34 -3.67 -9.75 -1.55
C ASP A 34 -3.72 -9.05 -2.92
N GLU A 35 -3.76 -7.72 -2.91
CA GLU A 35 -3.77 -6.88 -4.11
C GLU A 35 -2.67 -5.81 -4.04
N THR A 36 -2.21 -5.35 -5.21
CA THR A 36 -1.11 -4.39 -5.28
C THR A 36 -1.24 -3.47 -6.48
N PHE A 37 -1.03 -2.17 -6.27
CA PHE A 37 -1.13 -1.14 -7.30
C PHE A 37 0.17 -0.32 -7.43
N PRO A 38 0.63 -0.02 -8.66
CA PRO A 38 1.82 0.81 -8.87
C PRO A 38 1.55 2.30 -8.64
N LEU A 39 2.43 2.93 -7.88
CA LEU A 39 2.62 4.38 -7.83
C LEU A 39 3.49 4.83 -9.00
N SER A 40 3.37 6.11 -9.34
CA SER A 40 4.14 6.71 -10.44
C SER A 40 5.28 7.48 -9.81
N GLY A 41 6.48 7.28 -10.33
CA GLY A 41 7.69 7.90 -9.78
C GLY A 41 8.48 6.94 -8.90
N ASN A 42 9.53 7.48 -8.30
CA ASN A 42 10.50 6.75 -7.49
C ASN A 42 10.60 7.34 -6.09
N GLY A 43 11.08 6.53 -5.15
CA GLY A 43 11.41 6.95 -3.80
C GLY A 43 10.24 7.56 -3.03
N VAL A 44 10.59 8.39 -2.03
CA VAL A 44 9.64 8.90 -1.03
C VAL A 44 8.48 9.66 -1.66
N SER A 45 8.73 10.52 -2.65
CA SER A 45 7.69 11.36 -3.25
C SER A 45 6.53 10.58 -3.86
N ALA A 46 6.78 9.37 -4.37
CA ALA A 46 5.73 8.52 -4.93
C ALA A 46 4.71 8.10 -3.85
N TYR A 47 5.16 7.88 -2.62
CA TYR A 47 4.32 7.51 -1.47
C TYR A 47 3.66 8.72 -0.80
N LEU A 48 4.08 9.94 -1.14
CA LEU A 48 3.51 11.19 -0.60
C LEU A 48 2.46 11.83 -1.52
N ASP A 49 2.14 11.19 -2.65
CA ASP A 49 1.11 11.63 -3.59
C ASP A 49 -0.29 11.23 -3.09
N ILE A 50 -0.89 12.10 -2.27
CA ILE A 50 -2.21 11.88 -1.66
C ILE A 50 -3.28 11.59 -2.71
N ASP A 51 -3.32 12.37 -3.79
CA ASP A 51 -4.35 12.22 -4.82
C ASP A 51 -4.27 10.85 -5.48
N LYS A 52 -3.04 10.37 -5.75
CA LYS A 52 -2.83 9.04 -6.31
C LYS A 52 -3.17 7.92 -5.31
N VAL A 53 -2.78 8.06 -4.04
CA VAL A 53 -3.13 7.10 -2.97
C VAL A 53 -4.66 7.00 -2.84
N MET A 54 -5.36 8.14 -2.78
CA MET A 54 -6.81 8.18 -2.65
C MET A 54 -7.53 7.65 -3.89
N ARG A 55 -6.97 7.84 -5.08
CA ARG A 55 -7.49 7.23 -6.30
C ARG A 55 -7.40 5.71 -6.26
N ILE A 56 -6.23 5.17 -5.89
CA ILE A 56 -6.03 3.72 -5.77
C ILE A 56 -6.95 3.12 -4.70
N ALA A 57 -7.11 3.78 -3.55
CA ALA A 57 -8.02 3.32 -2.49
C ALA A 57 -9.46 3.21 -3.01
N LYS A 58 -9.92 4.17 -3.82
CA LYS A 58 -11.25 4.11 -4.45
C LYS A 58 -11.35 3.03 -5.52
N GLU A 59 -10.34 2.89 -6.38
CA GLU A 59 -10.31 1.89 -7.47
C GLU A 59 -10.26 0.45 -6.93
N SER A 60 -9.54 0.23 -5.84
CA SER A 60 -9.46 -1.08 -5.15
C SER A 60 -10.67 -1.38 -4.27
N GLY A 61 -11.54 -0.39 -4.00
CA GLY A 61 -12.67 -0.56 -3.10
C GLY A 61 -12.29 -0.70 -1.62
N ALA A 62 -11.12 -0.20 -1.22
CA ALA A 62 -10.66 -0.26 0.16
C ALA A 62 -11.52 0.60 1.10
N ASP A 63 -11.98 0.02 2.21
CA ASP A 63 -12.80 0.71 3.21
C ASP A 63 -11.97 1.64 4.14
N SER A 64 -10.67 1.35 4.29
CA SER A 64 -9.77 2.06 5.20
C SER A 64 -8.32 2.09 4.71
N ILE A 65 -7.55 3.07 5.18
CA ILE A 65 -6.12 3.22 4.90
C ILE A 65 -5.37 3.24 6.23
N HIS A 66 -4.37 2.38 6.37
CA HIS A 66 -3.46 2.41 7.51
C HIS A 66 -2.10 2.99 7.08
N PRO A 67 -1.69 4.17 7.60
CA PRO A 67 -0.52 4.90 7.10
C PRO A 67 0.84 4.38 7.59
N GLY A 68 0.85 3.35 8.45
CA GLY A 68 2.03 2.95 9.20
C GLY A 68 2.65 4.11 9.99
N TYR A 69 3.89 4.45 9.67
CA TYR A 69 4.62 5.58 10.25
C TYR A 69 5.52 6.23 9.18
N GLY A 70 5.69 7.55 9.25
CA GLY A 70 6.60 8.32 8.40
C GLY A 70 6.05 8.80 7.05
N PHE A 71 5.25 7.98 6.36
CA PHE A 71 4.63 8.38 5.09
C PHE A 71 3.27 9.03 5.34
N LEU A 72 2.15 8.67 4.70
CA LEU A 72 0.89 9.41 4.86
C LEU A 72 -0.25 8.56 5.39
#